data_AF-A0AAW3V091-F1
#
_entry.id   AF-A0AAW3V091-F1
#
_cell.length_a   1.000
_cell.length_b   1.000
_cell.length_c   1.000
_cell.angle_alpha   90.00
_cell.angle_beta   90.00
_cell.angle_gamma   90.00
#
_symmetry.space_group_name_H-M   'P 1'
#
loop_
_entity.id
_entity.type
_entity.pdbx_description
1 polymer ?
#
loop_
_entity_poly.entity_id
_entity_poly.type
_entity_poly.pdbx_seq_one_letter_code
_entity_poly.pdbx_strand_id
1 'polypeptide(L)' 'MSTAVVTISVETISDVLTKQGNPALFETHIVGLLNDGYPVGISNEGALTKVFTDAADFAAWFGNLRTSV' A
#
# COMPACT_ATOMS: atom_id res chain seq x y z
N MET A 1 -7.05 7.26 21.30
CA MET A 1 -6.44 8.13 20.27
C MET A 1 -6.73 7.48 18.92
N SER A 2 -7.21 8.22 17.93
CA SER A 2 -7.42 7.68 16.58
C SER A 2 -6.04 7.53 15.94
N THR A 3 -5.59 6.32 15.67
CA THR A 3 -4.31 6.09 14.99
C THR A 3 -4.40 6.73 13.60
N ALA A 4 -3.47 7.64 13.27
CA ALA A 4 -3.43 8.25 11.95
C ALA A 4 -3.12 7.17 10.91
N VAL A 5 -3.94 7.09 9.86
CA VAL A 5 -3.76 6.14 8.76
C VAL A 5 -2.89 6.80 7.70
N VAL A 6 -1.76 6.17 7.36
CA VAL A 6 -0.94 6.60 6.22
C VAL A 6 -1.71 6.29 4.95
N THR A 7 -2.09 7.31 4.19
CA THR A 7 -2.96 7.14 3.02
C THR A 7 -2.14 7.19 1.73
N ILE A 8 -2.36 6.22 0.85
CA ILE A 8 -1.69 6.07 -0.45
C ILE A 8 -2.74 6.05 -1.55
N SER A 9 -2.57 6.90 -2.57
CA SER A 9 -3.49 6.94 -3.70
C SER A 9 -3.30 5.74 -4.64
N VAL A 10 -4.39 5.23 -5.22
CA VAL A 10 -4.35 4.20 -6.27
C VAL A 10 -3.50 4.62 -7.47
N GLU A 11 -3.42 5.91 -7.78
CA GLU A 11 -2.56 6.45 -8.84
C GLU A 11 -1.08 6.19 -8.55
N THR A 12 -0.64 6.41 -7.30
CA THR A 12 0.73 6.11 -6.86
C THR A 12 1.05 4.63 -7.01
N ILE A 13 0.09 3.75 -6.68
CA ILE A 13 0.25 2.30 -6.83
C ILE A 13 0.36 1.93 -8.31
N SER A 14 -0.47 2.51 -9.17
CA SER A 14 -0.43 2.31 -10.62
C SER A 14 0.91 2.75 -11.23
N ASP A 15 1.42 3.92 -10.82
CA ASP A 15 2.72 4.43 -11.27
C ASP A 15 3.87 3.52 -10.84
N VAL A 16 3.84 3.03 -9.59
CA VAL A 16 4.84 2.07 -9.06
C VAL A 16 4.88 0.79 -9.89
N LEU A 17 3.72 0.33 -10.38
CA LEU A 17 3.60 -0.91 -11.14
C LEU A 17 3.94 -0.74 -12.63
N THR A 18 3.69 0.44 -13.24
CA THR A 18 3.70 0.59 -14.71
C THR A 18 4.80 1.50 -15.26
N LYS A 19 5.24 2.55 -14.54
CA LYS A 19 6.10 3.63 -15.09
C LYS A 19 7.57 3.56 -14.66
N GLN A 20 8.15 2.35 -14.61
CA GLN A 20 9.52 2.11 -14.10
C GLN A 20 9.67 2.35 -12.57
N GLY A 21 8.58 2.30 -11.82
CA GLY A 21 8.67 2.22 -10.37
C GLY A 21 9.42 0.97 -9.92
N ASN A 22 9.94 0.99 -8.69
CA ASN A 22 10.49 -0.20 -8.07
C ASN A 22 9.46 -0.78 -7.09
N PRO A 23 8.61 -1.72 -7.54
CA PRO A 23 7.56 -2.28 -6.69
C PRO A 23 8.11 -3.00 -5.45
N ALA A 24 9.31 -3.55 -5.51
CA ALA A 24 9.94 -4.18 -4.35
C ALA A 24 10.34 -3.15 -3.28
N LEU A 25 10.88 -1.99 -3.68
CA LEU A 25 11.17 -0.90 -2.75
C LEU A 25 9.90 -0.30 -2.15
N PHE A 26 8.87 -0.12 -2.98
CA PHE A 26 7.56 0.35 -2.50
C PHE A 26 6.99 -0.61 -1.45
N GLU A 27 6.93 -1.90 -1.77
CA GLU A 27 6.45 -2.93 -0.83
C GLU A 27 7.25 -2.93 0.47
N THR A 28 8.58 -2.87 0.38
CA THR A 28 9.47 -2.83 1.57
C THR A 28 9.13 -1.63 2.47
N HIS A 29 8.88 -0.46 1.87
CA HIS A 29 8.53 0.74 2.62
C HIS A 29 7.18 0.59 3.34
N ILE A 30 6.17 0.05 2.66
CA ILE A 30 4.83 -0.12 3.24
C ILE A 30 4.82 -1.20 4.34
N VAL A 31 5.54 -2.30 4.12
CA VAL A 31 5.74 -3.34 5.13
C VAL A 31 6.45 -2.77 6.36
N GLY A 32 7.44 -1.88 6.17
CA GLY A 32 8.10 -1.17 7.27
C GLY A 32 7.11 -0.37 8.11
N LEU A 33 6.27 0.45 7.48
CA LEU A 33 5.24 1.24 8.18
C LEU A 33 4.28 0.36 8.98
N LEU A 34 3.81 -0.75 8.40
CA LEU A 34 2.90 -1.68 9.06
C LEU A 34 3.55 -2.38 10.26
N ASN A 35 4.83 -2.76 10.13
CA ASN A 35 5.60 -3.34 11.24
C ASN A 35 5.87 -2.35 12.37
N ASP A 36 6.02 -1.06 12.05
CA ASP A 36 6.15 0.02 13.01
C ASP A 36 4.80 0.41 13.67
N GLY A 37 3.71 -0.25 13.28
CA GLY A 37 2.37 -0.05 13.85
C GLY A 37 1.57 1.09 13.21
N TYR A 38 1.99 1.59 12.05
CA TYR A 38 1.23 2.57 11.27
C TYR A 38 0.29 1.86 10.29
N PRO A 39 -1.05 2.00 10.46
CA PRO A 39 -1.99 1.48 9.48
C PRO A 39 -1.82 2.19 8.15
N VAL A 40 -1.95 1.44 7.06
CA VAL A 40 -1.81 1.96 5.69
C VAL A 40 -3.12 1.83 4.95
N GLY A 41 -3.66 2.95 4.51
CA GLY A 41 -4.90 3.06 3.76
C GLY A 41 -4.63 3.28 2.28
N ILE A 42 -5.44 2.65 1.43
CA ILE A 42 -5.50 2.95 0.00
C ILE A 42 -6.68 3.88 -0.24
N SER A 43 -6.44 4.98 -0.95
CA SER A 43 -7.47 5.93 -1.35
C SER A 43 -7.67 5.96 -2.87
N ASN A 44 -8.92 6.10 -3.28
CA ASN A 44 -9.29 6.41 -4.65
C ASN A 44 -10.20 7.63 -4.65
N GLU A 45 -9.83 8.67 -5.40
CA GLU A 45 -10.60 9.93 -5.50
C GLU A 45 -10.98 10.53 -4.13
N GLY A 46 -10.09 10.40 -3.14
CA GLY A 46 -10.31 10.91 -1.77
C GLY A 46 -11.15 10.00 -0.86
N ALA A 47 -11.69 8.88 -1.37
CA ALA A 47 -12.35 7.86 -0.57
C ALA A 47 -11.38 6.75 -0.18
N LEU A 48 -11.36 6.37 1.09
CA LEU A 48 -10.59 5.23 1.59
C LEU A 48 -11.24 3.93 1.12
N THR A 49 -10.56 3.16 0.28
CA THR A 49 -11.09 1.92 -0.33
C THR A 49 -10.63 0.67 0.40
N LYS A 50 -9.45 0.70 1.03
CA LYS A 50 -8.88 -0.43 1.77
C LYS A 50 -7.97 0.07 2.88
N VAL A 51 -7.87 -0.68 3.98
CA VAL A 51 -6.94 -0.40 5.08
C VAL A 51 -6.23 -1.68 5.47
N PHE A 52 -4.91 -1.57 5.60
CA PHE A 52 -4.01 -2.60 6.06
C PHE A 52 -3.51 -2.23 7.45
N THR A 53 -3.59 -3.19 8.37
CA THR A 53 -2.98 -3.10 9.71
C THR A 53 -1.93 -4.18 9.93
N ASP A 54 -1.75 -5.05 8.94
CA ASP A 54 -0.84 -6.20 8.98
C ASP A 54 0.00 -6.23 7.69
N ALA A 55 1.30 -6.45 7.86
CA ALA A 55 2.25 -6.47 6.76
C ALA A 55 2.05 -7.66 5.81
N ALA A 56 1.67 -8.84 6.32
CA ALA A 56 1.46 -10.02 5.50
C ALA A 56 0.21 -9.88 4.61
N ASP A 57 -0.87 -9.29 5.14
CA ASP A 57 -2.08 -8.98 4.35
C ASP A 57 -1.76 -8.01 3.20
N PHE A 58 -1.01 -6.94 3.49
CA PHE A 58 -0.57 -6.00 2.45
C PHE A 58 0.32 -6.68 1.40
N ALA A 59 1.34 -7.44 1.82
CA ALA A 59 2.27 -8.11 0.90
C ALA A 59 1.56 -9.12 0.00
N ALA A 60 0.61 -9.89 0.55
CA ALA A 60 -0.20 -10.83 -0.22
C ALA A 60 -1.09 -10.10 -1.23
N TRP A 61 -1.78 -9.03 -0.81
CA TRP A 61 -2.61 -8.23 -1.72
C TRP A 61 -1.78 -7.58 -2.84
N PHE A 62 -0.66 -6.93 -2.48
CA PHE A 62 0.20 -6.24 -3.45
C PHE A 62 0.93 -7.23 -4.37
N GLY A 63 1.27 -8.42 -3.88
CA GLY A 63 1.76 -9.54 -4.69
C GLY A 63 0.75 -9.98 -5.75
N ASN A 64 -0.50 -10.22 -5.37
CA ASN A 64 -1.57 -10.57 -6.32
C ASN A 64 -1.81 -9.47 -7.35
N LEU A 65 -1.78 -8.19 -6.91
CA LEU A 65 -1.93 -7.04 -7.80
C LEU A 65 -0.83 -7.00 -8.86
N ARG A 66 0.44 -7.23 -8.47
CA ARG A 66 1.59 -7.31 -9.38
C ARG A 66 1.47 -8.40 -10.44
N THR A 67 0.88 -9.54 -10.10
CA THR A 67 0.70 -10.65 -11.06
C THR A 67 -0.49 -10.44 -12.01
N SER A 68 -1.32 -9.44 -11.75
CA SER A 68 -2.55 -9.16 -12.53
C SER A 68 -2.38 -8.02 -13.55
N VAL A 69 -1.26 -7.29 -13.52
CA VAL A 69 -0.87 -6.23 -14.47
C VAL A 69 0.07 -6.78 -15.54
#